data_AF-A0A3D0HAU1-F1
#
_entry.id   AF-A0A3D0HAU1-F1
#
_cell.length_a   1.000
_cell.length_b   1.000
_cell.length_c   1.000
_cell.angle_alpha   90.00
_cell.angle_beta   90.00
_cell.angle_gamma   90.00
#
_symmetry.space_group_name_H-M   'P 1'
#
loop_
_entity.id
_entity.type
_entity.pdbx_description
1 polymer ?
#
loop_
_entity_poly.entity_id
_entity_poly.type
_entity_poly.pdbx_seq_one_letter_code
_entity_poly.pdbx_strand_id
1 'polypeptide(L)'
;FSPLTRTYRVSRGGLTQTFESLDAALPIVKDIIEWRVADLATLYEYDPEDLDARVRMRLDLTKLPKPLQVSIGGNSDWNLESDWESVPVPPMRSAS
;
A
#
# COMPACT_ATOMS: atom_id res chain seq x y z
N PHE A 1 -2.34 -5.24 17.14
CA PHE A 1 -1.31 -5.99 17.89
C PHE A 1 -1.90 -6.38 19.24
N SER A 2 -1.94 -7.67 19.54
CA SER A 2 -2.27 -8.16 20.88
C SER A 2 -0.96 -8.50 21.60
N PRO A 3 -0.55 -7.77 22.65
CA PRO A 3 0.71 -8.04 23.35
C PRO A 3 0.76 -9.42 24.00
N LEU A 4 -0.40 -9.98 24.36
CA LEU A 4 -0.52 -11.25 25.07
C LEU A 4 -0.36 -12.48 24.17
N THR A 5 -0.59 -12.33 22.87
CA THR A 5 -0.56 -13.45 21.90
C THR A 5 0.45 -13.25 20.78
N ARG A 6 1.15 -12.11 20.73
CA ARG A 6 2.05 -11.70 19.63
C ARG A 6 1.40 -11.79 18.24
N THR A 7 0.08 -11.68 18.17
CA THR A 7 -0.64 -11.77 16.91
C THR A 7 -0.80 -10.41 16.23
N TYR A 8 -0.61 -10.42 14.91
CA TYR A 8 -0.85 -9.31 14.01
C TYR A 8 -2.28 -9.40 13.49
N ARG A 9 -2.99 -8.28 13.43
CA ARG A 9 -4.35 -8.22 12.90
C ARG A 9 -4.35 -7.24 11.73
N VAL A 10 -4.76 -7.71 10.56
CA VAL A 10 -4.87 -6.90 9.34
C VAL A 10 -6.35 -6.80 8.98
N SER A 11 -6.81 -5.58 8.72
CA SER A 11 -8.18 -5.31 8.29
C SER A 11 -8.19 -4.61 6.93
N ARG A 12 -8.97 -5.11 5.97
CA ARG A 12 -9.13 -4.57 4.62
C ARG A 12 -10.58 -4.75 4.17
N GLY A 13 -11.25 -3.66 3.77
CA GLY A 13 -12.58 -3.73 3.15
C GLY A 13 -13.61 -4.54 3.95
N GLY A 14 -13.57 -4.46 5.29
CA GLY A 14 -14.46 -5.22 6.18
C GLY A 14 -13.98 -6.63 6.54
N LEU A 15 -12.98 -7.19 5.85
CA LEU A 15 -12.35 -8.46 6.23
C LEU A 15 -11.27 -8.21 7.27
N THR A 16 -11.23 -9.02 8.32
CA THR A 16 -10.18 -9.00 9.34
C THR A 16 -9.52 -10.38 9.44
N GLN A 17 -8.21 -10.43 9.25
CA GLN A 17 -7.40 -11.64 9.38
C GLN A 17 -6.34 -11.48 10.47
N THR A 18 -5.96 -12.59 11.09
CA THR A 18 -4.98 -12.64 12.18
C THR A 18 -3.79 -13.50 11.77
N PHE A 19 -2.57 -13.04 12.05
CA PHE A 19 -1.31 -13.70 11.69
C PHE A 19 -0.43 -13.88 12.93
N GLU A 20 0.35 -14.97 12.96
CA GLU A 20 1.24 -15.31 14.07
C GLU A 20 2.61 -14.62 13.97
N SER A 21 3.00 -14.18 12.76
CA SER A 21 4.25 -13.46 12.52
C SER A 21 4.02 -12.25 11.61
N LEU A 22 4.97 -11.33 11.66
CA LEU A 22 4.99 -10.17 10.78
C LEU A 22 5.15 -10.59 9.32
N ASP A 23 6.07 -11.50 9.04
CA ASP A 23 6.36 -11.99 7.68
C ASP A 23 5.13 -12.61 7.01
N ALA A 24 4.25 -13.23 7.78
CA ALA A 24 2.98 -13.76 7.28
C ALA A 24 1.95 -12.66 7.00
N ALA A 25 1.98 -11.55 7.75
CA ALA A 25 1.06 -10.42 7.57
C ALA A 25 1.47 -9.48 6.43
N LEU A 26 2.79 -9.30 6.22
CA LEU A 26 3.33 -8.32 5.28
C LEU A 26 2.85 -8.52 3.84
N PRO A 27 2.81 -9.72 3.25
CA PRO A 27 2.29 -9.93 1.89
C PRO A 27 0.87 -9.38 1.73
N ILE A 28 0.01 -9.60 2.71
CA ILE A 28 -1.39 -9.16 2.69
C ILE A 28 -1.52 -7.64 2.85
N VAL A 29 -0.59 -6.99 3.55
CA VAL A 29 -0.55 -5.53 3.65
C VAL A 29 0.04 -4.91 2.37
N LYS A 30 0.97 -5.60 1.71
CA LYS A 30 1.66 -5.15 0.48
C LYS A 30 0.77 -5.18 -0.76
N ASP A 31 -0.18 -6.10 -0.87
CA ASP A 31 -1.03 -6.22 -2.05
C ASP A 31 -2.10 -5.13 -2.14
N ILE A 32 -1.78 -3.90 -2.54
CA ILE A 32 -2.81 -2.85 -2.70
C ILE A 32 -3.61 -3.11 -3.98
N ILE A 33 -4.94 -3.27 -3.84
CA ILE A 33 -5.88 -3.43 -4.95
C ILE A 33 -6.81 -2.22 -5.04
N GLU A 34 -7.22 -1.85 -6.26
CA GLU A 34 -8.20 -0.79 -6.56
C GLU A 34 -7.86 0.61 -5.99
N TRP A 35 -6.57 0.98 -5.99
CA TRP A 35 -6.18 2.32 -5.57
C TRP A 35 -6.64 3.38 -6.59
N ARG A 36 -7.52 4.28 -6.16
CA ARG A 36 -7.88 5.48 -6.94
C ARG A 36 -6.75 6.52 -6.80
N VAL A 37 -5.95 6.67 -7.84
CA VAL A 37 -4.76 7.55 -7.86
C VAL A 37 -5.10 8.97 -8.29
N ALA A 38 -6.04 9.13 -9.22
CA ALA A 38 -6.50 10.41 -9.72
C ALA A 38 -7.96 10.33 -10.17
N ASP A 39 -8.58 11.48 -10.40
CA ASP A 39 -9.84 11.53 -11.13
C ASP A 39 -9.54 11.38 -12.62
N LEU A 40 -10.05 10.31 -13.24
CA LEU A 40 -9.87 10.05 -14.68
C LEU A 40 -10.35 11.24 -15.53
N ALA A 41 -11.30 12.03 -15.01
CA ALA A 41 -11.76 13.27 -15.62
C ALA A 41 -10.63 14.24 -16.00
N THR A 42 -9.61 14.34 -15.15
CA THR A 42 -8.46 15.25 -15.35
C THR A 42 -7.44 14.72 -16.36
N LEU A 43 -7.51 13.44 -16.73
CA LEU A 43 -6.63 12.82 -17.71
C LEU A 43 -7.21 12.86 -19.13
N TYR A 44 -8.50 13.21 -19.31
CA TYR A 44 -9.14 13.28 -20.64
C TYR A 44 -8.57 14.36 -21.55
N GLU A 45 -7.89 15.36 -20.99
CA GLU A 45 -7.30 16.47 -21.76
C GLU A 45 -5.93 16.11 -22.37
N TYR A 46 -5.34 14.97 -22.00
CA TYR A 46 -4.02 14.55 -22.44
C TYR A 46 -4.08 13.25 -23.25
N ASP A 47 -3.20 13.12 -24.24
CA ASP A 47 -3.00 11.86 -24.93
C ASP A 47 -2.33 10.86 -23.96
N PRO A 48 -2.83 9.60 -23.84
CA PRO A 48 -2.16 8.57 -23.06
C PRO A 48 -0.67 8.39 -23.38
N GLU A 49 -0.24 8.66 -24.62
CA GLU A 49 1.17 8.56 -25.02
C GLU A 49 2.06 9.64 -24.39
N ASP A 50 1.48 10.77 -23.97
CA ASP A 50 2.18 11.88 -23.34
C ASP A 50 2.21 11.78 -21.80
N LEU A 51 1.64 10.71 -21.22
CA LEU A 51 1.51 10.53 -19.78
C LEU A 51 2.54 9.52 -19.24
N ASP A 52 3.43 9.97 -18.35
CA ASP A 52 4.30 9.10 -17.55
C ASP A 52 3.69 8.88 -16.16
N ALA A 53 3.23 7.66 -15.90
CA ALA A 53 2.69 7.27 -14.61
C ALA A 53 3.68 6.38 -13.85
N ARG A 54 4.00 6.79 -12.62
CA ARG A 54 4.87 6.03 -11.72
C ARG A 54 4.25 5.89 -10.35
N VAL A 55 4.48 4.76 -9.71
CA VAL A 55 4.01 4.46 -8.35
C VAL A 55 5.19 4.09 -7.47
N ARG A 56 5.15 4.50 -6.20
CA ARG A 56 6.03 3.99 -5.15
C ARG A 56 5.23 3.76 -3.88
N MET A 57 5.67 2.80 -3.07
CA MET A 57 5.04 2.47 -1.80
C MET A 57 6.03 2.64 -0.67
N ARG A 58 5.57 3.25 0.42
CA ARG A 58 6.34 3.44 1.64
C ARG A 58 5.49 3.14 2.86
N LEU A 59 6.06 2.45 3.83
CA LEU A 59 5.46 2.29 5.14
C LEU A 59 5.70 3.55 5.98
N ASP A 60 4.62 4.29 6.29
CA ASP A 60 4.69 5.38 7.26
C ASP A 60 4.58 4.84 8.68
N LEU A 61 5.73 4.69 9.35
CA LEU A 61 5.83 4.18 10.71
C LEU A 61 5.05 5.03 11.73
N THR A 62 4.84 6.34 11.45
CA THR A 62 4.09 7.23 12.35
C THR A 62 2.59 6.89 12.42
N LYS A 63 2.09 6.14 11.43
CA LYS A 63 0.69 5.70 11.35
C LYS A 63 0.45 4.34 12.00
N LEU A 64 1.51 3.63 12.41
CA LEU A 64 1.36 2.37 13.14
C LEU A 64 0.81 2.61 14.55
N PRO A 65 0.12 1.63 15.15
CA PRO A 65 -0.24 1.67 16.56
C PRO A 65 0.96 1.96 17.47
N LYS A 66 0.81 2.82 18.47
CA LYS A 66 1.88 3.17 19.44
C LYS A 66 2.67 1.97 19.99
N PRO A 67 2.04 0.84 20.36
CA PRO A 67 2.80 -0.34 20.81
C PRO A 67 3.79 -0.87 19.77
N LEU A 68 3.42 -0.84 18.48
CA LEU A 68 4.31 -1.25 17.39
C LEU A 68 5.43 -0.24 17.19
N GLN A 69 5.14 1.07 17.24
CA GLN A 69 6.16 2.12 17.12
C GLN A 69 7.29 1.96 18.14
N VAL A 70 6.97 1.59 19.39
CA VAL A 70 7.97 1.33 20.44
C VAL A 70 8.78 0.07 20.14
N SER A 71 8.15 -1.00 19.66
CA SER A 71 8.84 -2.26 19.33
C SER A 71 9.78 -2.17 18.12
N ILE A 72 9.56 -1.18 17.24
CA ILE A 72 10.32 -1.00 15.99
C ILE A 72 11.52 -0.05 16.19
N GLY A 73 11.65 0.60 17.35
CA GLY A 73 12.57 1.72 17.65
C GLY A 73 14.07 1.44 17.59
N GLY A 74 14.57 1.00 16.44
CA GLY A 74 15.96 0.72 16.13
C GLY A 74 16.17 -0.31 14.99
N ASN A 75 15.12 -0.98 14.52
CA ASN A 75 15.26 -2.05 13.53
C ASN A 75 15.04 -1.55 12.08
N SER A 76 16.09 -1.63 11.25
CA SER A 76 16.08 -1.22 9.84
C SER A 76 15.14 -2.04 8.97
N ASP A 77 14.76 -3.25 9.41
CA ASP A 77 13.90 -4.18 8.67
C ASP A 77 12.50 -3.62 8.38
N TRP A 78 12.08 -2.59 9.12
CA TRP A 78 10.79 -1.92 8.95
C TRP A 78 10.84 -0.68 8.06
N ASN A 79 12.02 -0.30 7.55
CA ASN A 79 12.13 0.73 6.53
C ASN A 79 11.73 0.17 5.16
N LEU A 80 10.43 -0.10 5.00
CA LEU A 80 9.85 -0.65 3.79
C LEU A 80 9.51 0.49 2.83
N GLU A 81 10.34 0.66 1.82
CA GLU A 81 10.10 1.53 0.68
C GLU A 81 10.41 0.75 -0.60
N SER A 82 9.56 0.89 -1.62
CA SER A 82 9.85 0.43 -2.97
C SER A 82 10.56 1.53 -3.76
N ASP A 83 11.29 1.15 -4.80
CA ASP A 83 11.62 2.08 -5.86
C ASP A 83 10.36 2.56 -6.60
N TRP A 84 10.54 3.54 -7.48
CA TRP A 84 9.52 3.95 -8.43
C TRP A 84 9.33 2.86 -9.49
N GLU A 85 8.11 2.38 -9.62
CA GLU A 85 7.69 1.45 -10.66
C GLU A 85 6.87 2.23 -11.71
N SER A 86 7.19 2.08 -12.99
CA SER A 86 6.34 2.61 -14.07
C SER A 86 5.09 1.76 -14.22
N VAL A 87 3.93 2.40 -14.33
CA VAL A 87 2.66 1.73 -14.53
C VAL A 87 2.06 2.15 -15.88
N PRO A 88 1.52 1.20 -16.67
CA PRO A 88 0.90 1.55 -17.93
C PRO A 88 -0.34 2.41 -17.69
N VAL A 89 -0.46 3.53 -18.40
CA VAL A 89 -1.70 4.29 -18.46
C VAL A 89 -2.63 3.54 -19.42
N PRO A 90 -3.74 2.96 -18.95
CA PRO A 90 -4.63 2.23 -19.84
C PRO A 90 -5.24 3.18 -20.88
N PRO A 91 -5.42 2.73 -22.13
CA PRO A 91 -6.04 3.55 -23.15
C PRO A 91 -7.46 3.93 -22.71
N MET A 92 -7.80 5.20 -22.87
CA MET A 92 -9.11 5.72 -22.51
C MET A 92 -10.16 5.04 -23.41
N ARG A 93 -11.02 4.18 -22.86
CA ARG A 93 -12.11 3.57 -23.64
C ARG A 93 -13.09 4.67 -24.02
N SER A 94 -13.12 5.04 -25.30
CA SER A 94 -14.14 5.91 -25.88
C SER A 94 -15.52 5.34 -25.54
N ALA A 95 -16.35 6.11 -24.84
CA ALA A 95 -17.75 5.77 -24.68
C ALA A 95 -18.40 5.70 -26.07
N SER A 96 -18.83 4.50 -26.47
CA SER A 96 -19.68 4.28 -27.64
C SER A 96 -21.13 4.58 -27.31
#